data_AF-A0A0B6XUC4-F1
#
_entry.id   AF-A0A0B6XUC4-F1
#
_cell.length_a   1.000
_cell.length_b   1.000
_cell.length_c   1.000
_cell.angle_alpha   90.00
_cell.angle_beta   90.00
_cell.angle_gamma   90.00
#
_symmetry.space_group_name_H-M   'P 1'
#
loop_
_entity.id
_entity.type
_entity.pdbx_description
1 polymer ?
#
loop_
_entity_poly.entity_id
_entity_poly.type
_entity_poly.pdbx_seq_one_letter_code
_entity_poly.pdbx_strand_id
1 'polypeptide(L)' 'CKKEFSEDVRKALYASKIISYAQGFMLLAEASRTFGWNLNYGGIALMWRGGCIIRSVFLGKIKDAFDSNPELSNLLLD' A
#
# COMPACT_ATOMS: atom_id res chain seq x y z
N CYS A 1 -6.37 11.47 -28.77
CA CYS A 1 -5.28 12.41 -28.39
C CYS A 1 -5.41 12.94 -26.95
N LYS A 2 -6.12 14.04 -26.64
CA LYS A 2 -6.11 14.61 -25.25
C LYS A 2 -6.69 13.69 -24.16
N LYS A 3 -7.77 12.95 -24.48
CA LYS A 3 -8.39 11.98 -23.54
C LYS A 3 -7.47 10.79 -23.26
N GLU A 4 -6.78 10.31 -24.28
CA GLU A 4 -5.87 9.16 -24.21
C GLU A 4 -4.64 9.47 -23.36
N PHE A 5 -4.01 10.63 -23.61
CA PHE A 5 -2.92 11.12 -22.77
C PHE A 5 -3.34 11.28 -21.29
N SER A 6 -4.55 11.82 -21.03
CA SER A 6 -5.06 11.94 -19.67
C SER A 6 -5.26 10.58 -18.99
N GLU A 7 -5.68 9.56 -19.73
CA GLU A 7 -5.81 8.20 -19.21
C GLU A 7 -4.46 7.55 -18.94
N ASP A 8 -3.46 7.79 -19.77
CA ASP A 8 -2.10 7.29 -19.54
C ASP A 8 -1.48 7.91 -18.29
N VAL A 9 -1.63 9.22 -18.10
CA VAL A 9 -1.20 9.90 -16.87
C VAL A 9 -1.94 9.36 -15.65
N ARG A 10 -3.25 9.12 -15.74
CA ARG A 10 -4.04 8.54 -14.64
C ARG A 10 -3.52 7.15 -14.25
N LYS A 11 -3.23 6.29 -15.25
CA LYS A 11 -2.65 4.95 -15.02
C LYS A 11 -1.26 5.03 -14.43
N ALA A 12 -0.40 5.90 -14.97
CA ALA A 12 0.96 6.10 -14.46
C ALA A 12 0.95 6.56 -12.99
N LEU A 13 0.13 7.56 -12.66
CA LEU A 13 -0.04 8.03 -11.28
C LEU A 13 -0.47 6.91 -10.34
N TYR A 14 -1.46 6.12 -10.75
CA TYR A 14 -1.97 5.02 -9.93
C TYR A 14 -0.91 3.92 -9.74
N ALA A 15 -0.18 3.56 -10.80
CA ALA A 15 0.92 2.60 -10.73
C ALA A 15 2.05 3.11 -9.82
N SER A 16 2.50 4.36 -9.99
CA SER A 16 3.51 4.97 -9.13
C SER A 16 3.08 4.99 -7.66
N LYS A 17 1.79 5.24 -7.40
CA LYS A 17 1.23 5.15 -6.04
C LYS A 17 1.36 3.72 -5.49
N ILE A 18 0.96 2.70 -6.24
CA ILE A 18 1.08 1.30 -5.81
C ILE A 18 2.53 0.97 -5.44
N ILE A 19 3.49 1.33 -6.32
CA ILE A 19 4.92 1.07 -6.09
C ILE A 19 5.42 1.77 -4.82
N SER A 20 5.05 3.03 -4.62
CA SER A 20 5.44 3.77 -3.42
C SER A 20 4.93 3.12 -2.13
N TYR A 21 3.69 2.59 -2.13
CA TYR A 21 3.16 1.85 -0.99
C TYR A 21 3.84 0.49 -0.81
N ALA A 22 4.08 -0.27 -1.89
CA ALA A 22 4.80 -1.53 -1.83
C ALA A 22 6.19 -1.36 -1.17
N GLN A 23 6.94 -0.34 -1.59
CA GLN A 23 8.23 0.01 -1.00
C GLN A 23 8.11 0.40 0.49
N GLY A 24 7.10 1.20 0.84
CA GLY A 24 6.85 1.58 2.23
C GLY A 24 6.55 0.38 3.14
N PHE A 25 5.75 -0.58 2.69
CA PHE A 25 5.46 -1.79 3.46
C PHE A 25 6.67 -2.73 3.55
N MET A 26 7.49 -2.82 2.50
CA MET A 26 8.77 -3.55 2.58
C MET A 26 9.71 -2.94 3.63
N LEU A 27 9.78 -1.60 3.71
CA LEU A 27 10.57 -0.90 4.72
C LEU A 27 10.04 -1.19 6.14
N LEU A 28 8.72 -1.19 6.33
CA LEU A 28 8.10 -1.56 7.60
C LEU A 28 8.39 -3.02 7.97
N ALA A 29 8.39 -3.93 6.99
CA ALA A 29 8.70 -5.33 7.22
C ALA A 29 10.15 -5.54 7.66
N GLU A 30 11.09 -4.86 7.01
CA GLU A 30 12.50 -4.93 7.41
C GLU A 30 12.74 -4.28 8.78
N ALA A 31 12.05 -3.18 9.09
CA ALA A 31 12.07 -2.59 10.43
C ALA A 31 11.50 -3.54 11.49
N SER A 32 10.39 -4.22 11.18
CA SER A 32 9.77 -5.22 12.06
C SER A 32 10.77 -6.32 12.43
N ARG A 33 11.50 -6.84 11.42
CA ARG A 33 12.55 -7.85 11.61
C ARG A 33 13.74 -7.30 12.40
N THR A 34 14.25 -6.13 12.03
CA THR A 34 15.45 -5.53 12.62
C THR A 34 15.25 -5.19 14.10
N PHE A 35 14.08 -4.66 14.46
CA PHE A 35 13.77 -4.23 15.82
C PHE A 35 12.99 -5.26 16.64
N GLY A 36 12.69 -6.43 16.08
CA GLY A 36 11.93 -7.48 16.75
C GLY A 36 10.47 -7.08 17.06
N TRP A 37 9.89 -6.17 16.27
CA TRP A 37 8.49 -5.78 16.42
C TRP A 37 7.59 -6.80 15.74
N ASN A 38 6.40 -7.01 16.30
CA ASN A 38 5.34 -7.81 15.68
C ASN A 38 4.30 -6.85 15.06
N LEU A 39 4.67 -6.20 13.95
CA LEU A 39 3.82 -5.20 13.30
C LEU A 39 2.62 -5.86 12.61
N ASN A 40 1.42 -5.32 12.85
CA ASN A 40 0.21 -5.71 12.14
C ASN A 40 -0.01 -4.79 10.92
N TYR A 41 0.44 -5.22 9.74
CA TYR A 41 0.37 -4.43 8.50
C TYR A 41 -1.07 -4.10 8.09
N GLY A 42 -2.00 -5.04 8.23
CA GLY A 42 -3.43 -4.80 7.97
C GLY A 42 -4.02 -3.76 8.94
N GLY A 43 -3.62 -3.80 10.21
CA GLY A 43 -3.99 -2.81 11.22
C GLY A 43 -3.43 -1.41 10.93
N ILE A 44 -2.17 -1.33 10.50
CA ILE A 44 -1.54 -0.07 10.06
C ILE A 44 -2.29 0.51 8.85
N ALA A 45 -2.58 -0.31 7.84
CA ALA A 45 -3.34 0.10 6.67
C ALA A 45 -4.76 0.60 7.03
N LEU A 46 -5.44 -0.09 7.95
CA LEU A 46 -6.75 0.30 8.47
C LEU A 46 -6.69 1.67 9.16
N MET A 47 -5.70 1.89 10.03
CA MET A 47 -5.53 3.17 10.73
C MET A 47 -5.33 4.34 9.77
N TRP A 48 -4.63 4.12 8.66
CA TRP A 48 -4.42 5.16 7.65
C TRP A 48 -5.65 5.44 6.76
N ARG A 49 -6.74 4.66 6.86
CA ARG A 49 -7.95 4.92 6.07
C ARG A 49 -8.67 6.22 6.47
N GLY A 50 -8.47 6.71 7.69
CA GLY A 50 -9.15 7.89 8.22
C GLY A 50 -8.21 8.83 8.98
N GLY A 51 -8.59 10.11 9.07
CA GLY A 51 -7.86 11.13 9.83
C GLY A 51 -6.57 11.63 9.17
N CYS A 52 -5.67 10.73 8.76
CA CYS A 52 -4.36 11.13 8.21
C CYS A 52 -4.45 11.76 6.80
N ILE A 53 -3.37 12.43 6.39
CA ILE A 53 -3.25 13.10 5.08
C ILE A 53 -3.38 12.11 3.92
N ILE A 54 -2.81 10.90 4.05
CA ILE A 54 -2.76 9.90 2.99
C ILE A 54 -4.05 9.07 2.83
N ARG A 55 -5.11 9.42 3.58
CA ARG A 55 -6.39 8.70 3.58
C ARG A 55 -6.93 8.52 2.17
N SER A 56 -7.31 7.31 1.81
CA SER A 56 -7.92 7.02 0.51
C SER A 56 -8.60 5.65 0.49
N VAL A 57 -9.53 5.45 -0.45
CA VAL A 57 -10.16 4.14 -0.70
C VAL A 57 -9.14 3.04 -1.03
N PHE A 58 -7.97 3.43 -1.56
CA PHE A 58 -6.86 2.54 -1.89
C PHE A 58 -6.33 1.77 -0.67
N LEU A 59 -6.33 2.39 0.52
CA LEU A 59 -5.88 1.74 1.76
C LEU A 59 -6.84 0.64 2.23
N GLY A 60 -8.09 0.65 1.77
CA GLY A 60 -9.00 -0.49 1.95
C GLY A 60 -8.45 -1.74 1.26
N LYS A 61 -8.01 -1.61 0.00
CA LYS A 61 -7.45 -2.73 -0.76
C LYS A 61 -6.19 -3.30 -0.12
N ILE A 62 -5.31 -2.45 0.39
CA ILE A 62 -4.10 -2.90 1.11
C ILE A 62 -4.47 -3.68 2.37
N LYS A 63 -5.48 -3.23 3.12
CA LYS A 63 -5.99 -3.97 4.27
C LYS A 63 -6.49 -5.34 3.84
N ASP A 64 -7.32 -5.40 2.79
CA ASP A 64 -7.90 -6.65 2.31
C ASP A 64 -6.82 -7.65 1.84
N ALA A 65 -5.74 -7.16 1.21
CA ALA A 65 -4.57 -7.96 0.83
C ALA A 65 -3.87 -8.59 2.06
N PHE A 66 -3.62 -7.79 3.10
CA PHE A 66 -2.99 -8.29 4.33
C PHE A 66 -3.93 -9.12 5.22
N ASP A 67 -5.24 -8.90 5.15
CA ASP A 67 -6.23 -9.78 5.78
C ASP A 67 -6.22 -11.17 5.11
N SER A 68 -6.07 -11.19 3.77
CA SER A 68 -6.04 -12.43 2.98
C SER A 68 -4.72 -13.18 3.15
N ASN A 69 -3.59 -12.45 3.19
CA ASN A 69 -2.28 -13.00 3.46
C ASN A 69 -1.48 -12.11 4.44
N PRO A 70 -1.49 -12.42 5.74
CA PRO A 70 -0.76 -11.64 6.73
C PRO A 70 0.76 -11.63 6.53
N GLU A 71 1.32 -12.64 5.87
CA GLU A 71 2.76 -12.77 5.59
C GLU A 71 3.12 -12.33 4.16
N LEU A 72 2.29 -11.49 3.55
CA LEU A 72 2.54 -10.97 2.20
C LEU A 72 3.89 -10.23 2.15
N SER A 73 4.82 -10.77 1.37
CA SER A 73 6.18 -10.23 1.25
C SER A 73 6.25 -8.95 0.42
N ASN A 74 5.28 -8.75 -0.49
CA ASN A 74 5.17 -7.55 -1.31
C ASN A 74 3.72 -7.35 -1.78
N LEU A 75 3.24 -6.10 -1.71
CA LEU A 75 1.91 -5.70 -2.18
C LEU A 75 1.67 -5.93 -3.68
N LEU A 76 2.71 -6.15 -4.48
CA LEU A 76 2.59 -6.46 -5.90
C LEU A 76 2.23 -7.93 -6.19
N LEU A 77 2.22 -8.79 -5.18
CA LEU A 77 1.94 -10.23 -5.32
C LEU A 77 0.48 -10.60 -4.99
N ASP A 78 -0.32 -9.61 -4.61
CA ASP A 78 -1.78 -9.65 -4.50
C ASP A 78 -2.41 -9.23 -5.84
#